data_AF-A0A7J2YWB1-F1
#
_entry.id   AF-A0A7J2YWB1-F1
#
_cell.length_a   1.000
_cell.length_b   1.000
_cell.length_c   1.000
_cell.angle_alpha   90.00
_cell.angle_beta   90.00
_cell.angle_gamma   90.00
#
_symmetry.space_group_name_H-M   'P 1'
#
loop_
_entity.id
_entity.type
_entity.pdbx_description
1 polymer ?
#
loop_
_entity_poly.entity_id
_entity_poly.type
_entity_poly.pdbx_seq_one_letter_code
_entity_poly.pdbx_strand_id
1 'polypeptide(L)'
;MADNPEKEYPELLEKIAPDVVGLSLRNVDSAVSSSSNWYYPRFVSMLKTIKKKTPASKIIVGGAGFSLFAKEIIRRNPEIDFGIMFEGEESFDRLLSDLDHPHRVNNLVFQKNGKVFFTERRDTDFKSPFLPARELFDIPKYRKKKFSMNVVSKRGCEFNCIFCPNAFLAGYSYRLRSPKSVVHEVEVMKNEFDVETFRFADPTFNCPFEQARGICQELKNRKVEVAWTADFHAAYINEPFMREAVESNCSWFNFSPDGASDNALAALKKDMTVGHIKKTMTLAKQIEGASVSYGFLYNLPAYNKEHVAGLFRLVPKMVHYLGQKLAGVYFTKIRVYPHSKIYDQAVNEGLITQETDILKPVYYPGAAACSMENVAFQTLKSYYLLETVRKKISVGT
;
A
#
# COMPACT_ATOMS: atom_id res chain seq x y z
N MET A 1 6.93 -19.79 2.58
CA MET A 1 5.66 -19.67 3.35
C MET A 1 5.26 -21.07 3.79
N ALA A 2 4.80 -21.24 5.03
CA ALA A 2 4.16 -22.48 5.49
C ALA A 2 2.98 -22.83 4.56
N ASP A 3 2.84 -24.09 4.22
CA ASP A 3 1.77 -24.57 3.34
C ASP A 3 0.44 -24.69 4.12
N ASN A 4 0.53 -24.98 5.42
CA ASN A 4 -0.56 -24.86 6.38
C ASN A 4 -0.09 -24.12 7.66
N PRO A 5 -0.11 -22.78 7.65
CA PRO A 5 0.31 -21.97 8.81
C PRO A 5 -0.45 -22.26 10.10
N GLU A 6 -1.71 -22.70 10.02
CA GLU A 6 -2.55 -22.98 11.20
C GLU A 6 -2.09 -24.23 11.95
N LYS A 7 -1.41 -25.15 11.26
CA LYS A 7 -0.82 -26.36 11.85
C LYS A 7 0.67 -26.18 12.14
N GLU A 8 1.42 -25.68 11.18
CA GLU A 8 2.89 -25.59 11.26
C GLU A 8 3.37 -24.60 12.33
N TYR A 9 2.69 -23.46 12.51
CA TYR A 9 3.13 -22.45 13.47
C TYR A 9 2.99 -22.90 14.93
N PRO A 10 1.86 -23.49 15.38
CA PRO A 10 1.79 -24.04 16.73
C PRO A 10 2.89 -25.07 17.05
N GLU A 11 3.18 -25.98 16.11
CA GLU A 11 4.22 -27.00 16.28
C GLU A 11 5.61 -26.36 16.38
N LEU A 12 5.89 -25.34 15.55
CA LEU A 12 7.14 -24.60 15.60
C LEU A 12 7.31 -23.82 16.91
N LEU A 13 6.24 -23.19 17.41
CA LEU A 13 6.24 -22.45 18.68
C LEU A 13 6.58 -23.37 19.85
N GLU A 14 6.00 -24.58 19.92
CA GLU A 14 6.32 -25.56 20.96
C GLU A 14 7.76 -26.05 20.87
N LYS A 15 8.24 -26.29 19.64
CA LYS A 15 9.61 -26.76 19.41
C LYS A 15 10.67 -25.73 19.77
N ILE A 16 10.45 -24.46 19.42
CA ILE A 16 11.41 -23.37 19.66
C ILE A 16 11.30 -22.85 21.09
N ALA A 17 10.08 -22.76 21.63
CA ALA A 17 9.77 -22.11 22.90
C ALA A 17 10.43 -20.71 23.03
N PRO A 18 10.15 -19.77 22.11
CA PRO A 18 10.88 -18.50 22.04
C PRO A 18 10.57 -17.59 23.23
N ASP A 19 11.56 -16.79 23.66
CA ASP A 19 11.35 -15.74 24.65
C ASP A 19 10.42 -14.62 24.13
N VAL A 20 10.50 -14.33 22.83
CA VAL A 20 9.74 -13.27 22.16
C VAL A 20 9.17 -13.76 20.84
N VAL A 21 7.92 -13.41 20.56
CA VAL A 21 7.25 -13.61 19.27
C VAL A 21 6.87 -12.26 18.68
N GLY A 22 7.51 -11.91 17.55
CA GLY A 22 7.20 -10.72 16.77
C GLY A 22 6.15 -10.99 15.69
N LEU A 23 5.09 -10.17 15.62
CA LEU A 23 4.05 -10.26 14.59
C LEU A 23 3.90 -8.94 13.82
N SER A 24 4.04 -8.99 12.50
CA SER A 24 3.74 -7.84 11.63
C SER A 24 2.33 -7.93 11.05
N LEU A 25 1.38 -7.16 11.59
CA LEU A 25 0.06 -6.97 11.01
C LEU A 25 0.11 -5.87 9.94
N ARG A 26 0.42 -6.29 8.70
CA ARG A 26 0.54 -5.37 7.56
C ARG A 26 -0.81 -4.74 7.19
N ASN A 27 -1.87 -5.54 7.10
CA ASN A 27 -3.20 -5.12 6.67
C ASN A 27 -4.25 -5.65 7.65
N VAL A 28 -5.17 -4.80 8.09
CA VAL A 28 -6.35 -5.24 8.87
C VAL A 28 -7.46 -5.80 7.98
N ASP A 29 -7.50 -5.35 6.72
CA ASP A 29 -8.45 -5.78 5.71
C ASP A 29 -7.89 -5.61 4.29
N SER A 30 -8.60 -6.11 3.28
CA SER A 30 -8.14 -6.03 1.87
C SER A 30 -8.28 -4.64 1.24
N ALA A 31 -9.01 -3.71 1.86
CA ALA A 31 -9.38 -2.39 1.33
C ALA A 31 -10.11 -2.40 -0.04
N VAL A 32 -10.56 -3.58 -0.49
CA VAL A 32 -11.27 -3.77 -1.75
C VAL A 32 -12.76 -3.92 -1.46
N SER A 33 -13.53 -2.89 -1.77
CA SER A 33 -14.97 -2.83 -1.46
C SER A 33 -15.81 -3.95 -2.06
N SER A 34 -15.41 -4.52 -3.20
CA SER A 34 -16.16 -5.60 -3.86
C SER A 34 -15.93 -6.99 -3.27
N SER A 35 -14.87 -7.16 -2.49
CA SER A 35 -14.43 -8.45 -1.92
C SER A 35 -13.60 -8.18 -0.67
N SER A 36 -14.24 -7.53 0.30
CA SER A 36 -13.57 -7.03 1.50
C SER A 36 -13.28 -8.21 2.43
N ASN A 37 -12.00 -8.59 2.54
CA ASN A 37 -11.56 -9.62 3.47
C ASN A 37 -11.09 -8.95 4.75
N TRP A 38 -11.65 -9.33 5.89
CA TRP A 38 -11.26 -8.80 7.19
C TRP A 38 -10.28 -9.77 7.84
N TYR A 39 -9.01 -9.37 7.93
CA TYR A 39 -7.93 -10.24 8.40
C TYR A 39 -7.79 -10.27 9.93
N TYR A 40 -8.38 -9.30 10.62
CA TYR A 40 -8.27 -9.14 12.07
C TYR A 40 -8.68 -10.39 12.89
N PRO A 41 -9.80 -11.09 12.61
CA PRO A 41 -10.14 -12.31 13.36
C PRO A 41 -9.07 -13.38 13.30
N ARG A 42 -8.42 -13.55 12.13
CA ARG A 42 -7.31 -14.51 11.97
C ARG A 42 -6.08 -14.07 12.76
N PHE A 43 -5.80 -12.77 12.80
CA PHE A 43 -4.73 -12.21 13.64
C PHE A 43 -4.99 -12.48 15.13
N VAL A 44 -6.22 -12.24 15.63
CA VAL A 44 -6.59 -12.54 17.03
C VAL A 44 -6.46 -14.04 17.33
N SER A 45 -6.87 -14.91 16.40
CA SER A 45 -6.70 -16.35 16.56
C SER A 45 -5.22 -16.74 16.71
N MET A 46 -4.32 -16.08 15.97
CA MET A 46 -2.87 -16.32 16.08
C MET A 46 -2.33 -15.91 17.45
N LEU A 47 -2.73 -14.75 17.97
CA LEU A 47 -2.33 -14.29 19.32
C LEU A 47 -2.69 -15.30 20.40
N LYS A 48 -3.94 -15.81 20.36
CA LYS A 48 -4.43 -16.81 21.31
C LYS A 48 -3.65 -18.12 21.20
N THR A 49 -3.35 -18.56 19.97
CA THR A 49 -2.53 -19.75 19.73
C THR A 49 -1.14 -19.59 20.32
N ILE A 50 -0.46 -18.46 20.07
CA ILE A 50 0.86 -18.19 20.63
C ILE A 50 0.81 -18.23 22.15
N LYS A 51 -0.13 -17.50 22.77
CA LYS A 51 -0.22 -17.45 24.24
C LYS A 51 -0.55 -18.80 24.87
N LYS A 52 -1.36 -19.63 24.19
CA LYS A 52 -1.67 -21.00 24.63
C LYS A 52 -0.46 -21.93 24.55
N LYS A 53 0.33 -21.82 23.48
CA LYS A 53 1.44 -22.74 23.18
C LYS A 53 2.73 -22.34 23.90
N THR A 54 2.97 -21.05 24.08
CA THR A 54 4.17 -20.51 24.72
C THR A 54 3.79 -19.38 25.69
N PRO A 55 3.15 -19.71 26.84
CA PRO A 55 2.58 -18.71 27.75
C PRO A 55 3.61 -17.74 28.35
N ALA A 56 4.87 -18.15 28.44
CA ALA A 56 5.98 -17.33 28.91
C ALA A 56 6.46 -16.30 27.87
N SER A 57 6.25 -16.54 26.57
CA SER A 57 6.71 -15.65 25.51
C SER A 57 6.08 -14.27 25.62
N LYS A 58 6.88 -13.25 25.34
CA LYS A 58 6.40 -11.90 25.09
C LYS A 58 5.91 -11.75 23.66
N ILE A 59 4.73 -11.18 23.47
CA ILE A 59 4.18 -10.92 22.13
C ILE A 59 4.38 -9.45 21.79
N ILE A 60 5.14 -9.20 20.72
CA ILE A 60 5.39 -7.87 20.17
C ILE A 60 4.71 -7.75 18.82
N VAL A 61 3.85 -6.75 18.63
CA VAL A 61 3.10 -6.55 17.38
C VAL A 61 3.53 -5.25 16.70
N GLY A 62 3.65 -5.25 15.38
CA GLY A 62 3.89 -4.04 14.60
C GLY A 62 3.26 -4.07 13.21
N GLY A 63 3.68 -3.15 12.35
CA GLY A 63 3.23 -3.05 10.96
C GLY A 63 2.21 -1.92 10.72
N ALA A 64 2.01 -1.57 9.45
CA ALA A 64 1.16 -0.45 9.05
C ALA A 64 -0.31 -0.63 9.50
N GLY A 65 -0.89 -1.80 9.27
CA GLY A 65 -2.25 -2.13 9.70
C GLY A 65 -2.41 -2.08 11.22
N PHE A 66 -1.43 -2.59 11.97
CA PHE A 66 -1.40 -2.40 13.43
C PHE A 66 -1.36 -0.93 13.81
N SER A 67 -0.43 -0.16 13.23
CA SER A 67 -0.19 1.25 13.58
C SER A 67 -1.44 2.12 13.40
N LEU A 68 -2.24 1.88 12.35
CA LEU A 68 -3.50 2.61 12.14
C LEU A 68 -4.50 2.39 13.28
N PHE A 69 -4.52 1.22 13.90
CA PHE A 69 -5.52 0.83 14.89
C PHE A 69 -4.90 0.46 16.24
N ALA A 70 -3.69 0.95 16.51
CA ALA A 70 -2.82 0.49 17.59
C ALA A 70 -3.51 0.52 18.96
N LYS A 71 -4.16 1.65 19.28
CA LYS A 71 -4.92 1.82 20.52
C LYS A 71 -5.98 0.74 20.70
N GLU A 72 -6.76 0.48 19.66
CA GLU A 72 -7.91 -0.42 19.73
C GLU A 72 -7.48 -1.88 19.72
N ILE A 73 -6.44 -2.22 18.95
CA ILE A 73 -5.88 -3.57 18.92
C ILE A 73 -5.27 -3.92 20.29
N ILE A 74 -4.47 -3.04 20.89
CA ILE A 74 -3.90 -3.29 22.23
C ILE A 74 -5.00 -3.42 23.28
N ARG A 75 -6.03 -2.56 23.23
CA ARG A 75 -7.15 -2.62 24.18
C ARG A 75 -7.96 -3.92 24.10
N ARG A 76 -8.15 -4.46 22.88
CA ARG A 76 -8.96 -5.67 22.64
C ARG A 76 -8.21 -6.98 22.87
N ASN A 77 -6.88 -6.97 22.87
CA ASN A 77 -6.06 -8.18 22.89
C ASN A 77 -5.02 -8.10 24.02
N PRO A 78 -5.39 -8.48 25.26
CA PRO A 78 -4.48 -8.48 26.40
C PRO A 78 -3.32 -9.46 26.27
N GLU A 79 -3.34 -10.35 25.26
CA GLU A 79 -2.23 -11.23 24.92
C GLU A 79 -1.01 -10.47 24.39
N ILE A 80 -1.17 -9.24 23.90
CA ILE A 80 -0.07 -8.42 23.37
C ILE A 80 0.64 -7.71 24.52
N ASP A 81 1.93 -7.99 24.71
CA ASP A 81 2.76 -7.30 25.70
C ASP A 81 3.15 -5.90 25.21
N PHE A 82 3.60 -5.79 23.96
CA PHE A 82 4.05 -4.53 23.37
C PHE A 82 3.60 -4.37 21.91
N GLY A 83 3.30 -3.14 21.53
CA GLY A 83 3.08 -2.74 20.15
C GLY A 83 4.12 -1.73 19.69
N ILE A 84 4.58 -1.87 18.46
CA ILE A 84 5.44 -0.90 17.78
C ILE A 84 4.63 -0.24 16.68
N MET A 85 4.43 1.06 16.81
CA MET A 85 3.80 1.91 15.81
C MET A 85 4.83 2.39 14.78
N PHE A 86 4.37 2.72 13.58
CA PHE A 86 5.18 3.32 12.53
C PHE A 86 6.36 2.42 12.08
N GLU A 87 7.59 2.82 12.40
CA GLU A 87 8.84 2.22 11.97
C GLU A 87 9.48 1.49 13.14
N GLY A 88 9.79 0.21 12.91
CA GLY A 88 10.19 -0.69 13.97
C GLY A 88 11.66 -1.07 13.98
N GLU A 89 12.46 -0.63 13.00
CA GLU A 89 13.85 -1.09 12.88
C GLU A 89 14.68 -0.79 14.14
N GLU A 90 14.66 0.46 14.61
CA GLU A 90 15.37 0.84 15.84
C GLU A 90 14.59 0.47 17.11
N SER A 91 13.26 0.64 17.10
CA SER A 91 12.44 0.43 18.29
C SER A 91 12.36 -1.04 18.70
N PHE A 92 12.35 -1.96 17.74
CA PHE A 92 12.30 -3.39 18.03
C PHE A 92 13.60 -3.85 18.70
N ASP A 93 14.76 -3.48 18.16
CA ASP A 93 16.07 -3.79 18.74
C ASP A 93 16.24 -3.22 20.16
N ARG A 94 15.88 -1.94 20.35
CA ARG A 94 15.92 -1.30 21.68
C ARG A 94 14.98 -1.96 22.68
N LEU A 95 13.78 -2.38 22.26
CA LEU A 95 12.84 -3.08 23.13
C LEU A 95 13.34 -4.47 23.51
N LEU A 96 13.93 -5.22 22.57
CA LEU A 96 14.54 -6.52 22.88
C LEU A 96 15.71 -6.39 23.86
N SER A 97 16.43 -5.27 23.84
CA SER A 97 17.54 -5.02 24.75
C SER A 97 17.12 -4.70 26.19
N ASP A 98 15.89 -4.19 26.41
CA ASP A 98 15.39 -3.79 27.73
C ASP A 98 13.85 -3.84 27.80
N LEU A 99 13.30 -5.06 27.96
CA LEU A 99 11.86 -5.29 28.06
C LEU A 99 11.24 -4.72 29.35
N ASP A 100 12.05 -4.44 30.38
CA ASP A 100 11.58 -3.95 31.68
C ASP A 100 11.36 -2.42 31.69
N HIS A 101 12.00 -1.69 30.77
CA HIS A 101 11.87 -0.23 30.64
C HIS A 101 11.30 0.21 29.28
N PRO A 102 10.11 -0.28 28.87
CA PRO A 102 9.53 0.00 27.56
C PRO A 102 9.25 1.49 27.34
N HIS A 103 9.06 2.27 28.41
CA HIS A 103 8.84 3.72 28.33
C HIS A 103 10.04 4.50 27.74
N ARG A 104 11.23 3.91 27.69
CA ARG A 104 12.44 4.51 27.09
C ARG A 104 12.55 4.29 25.59
N VAL A 105 11.70 3.43 25.03
CA VAL A 105 11.74 3.06 23.61
C VAL A 105 10.71 3.90 22.86
N ASN A 106 11.14 4.59 21.80
CA ASN A 106 10.24 5.37 20.95
C ASN A 106 9.26 4.46 20.17
N ASN A 107 8.17 5.05 19.68
CA ASN A 107 7.15 4.37 18.86
C ASN A 107 6.41 3.22 19.56
N LEU A 108 6.46 3.10 20.87
CA LEU A 108 5.78 2.02 21.58
C LEU A 108 4.36 2.39 21.98
N VAL A 109 3.51 1.37 21.97
CA VAL A 109 2.21 1.34 22.61
C VAL A 109 2.12 0.09 23.48
N PHE A 110 1.62 0.20 24.70
CA PHE A 110 1.44 -0.96 25.57
C PHE A 110 0.34 -0.72 26.60
N GLN A 111 -0.18 -1.79 27.20
CA GLN A 111 -1.19 -1.70 28.23
C GLN A 111 -0.57 -1.99 29.60
N LYS A 112 -0.84 -1.13 30.59
CA LYS A 112 -0.48 -1.36 31.99
C LYS A 112 -1.65 -0.93 32.89
N ASN A 113 -2.08 -1.81 33.79
CA ASN A 113 -3.19 -1.56 34.72
C ASN A 113 -4.48 -1.07 34.00
N GLY A 114 -4.81 -1.70 32.86
CA GLY A 114 -5.99 -1.35 32.05
C GLY A 114 -5.85 -0.08 31.21
N LYS A 115 -4.78 0.71 31.37
CA LYS A 115 -4.54 1.95 30.61
C LYS A 115 -3.55 1.70 29.46
N VAL A 116 -3.81 2.33 28.32
CA VAL A 116 -2.93 2.29 27.15
C VAL A 116 -1.95 3.47 27.22
N PHE A 117 -0.66 3.18 27.09
CA PHE A 117 0.43 4.13 27.09
C PHE A 117 1.05 4.23 25.71
N PHE A 118 1.49 5.42 25.33
CA PHE A 118 2.21 5.70 24.09
C PHE A 118 3.52 6.40 24.43
N THR A 119 4.61 6.01 23.77
CA THR A 119 5.87 6.75 23.82
C THR A 119 5.98 7.68 22.61
N GLU A 120 6.96 8.60 22.67
CA GLU A 120 7.17 9.58 21.61
C GLU A 120 7.48 8.91 20.27
N ARG A 121 6.87 9.43 19.20
CA ARG A 121 7.18 9.01 17.84
C ARG A 121 8.59 9.46 17.44
N ARG A 122 9.37 8.55 16.89
CA ARG A 122 10.65 8.83 16.24
C ARG A 122 10.75 8.09 14.92
N ASP A 123 10.89 8.83 13.84
CA ASP A 123 11.12 8.27 12.52
C ASP A 123 12.56 7.73 12.44
N THR A 124 12.76 6.55 11.84
CA THR A 124 14.08 5.93 11.66
C THR A 124 14.91 6.74 10.68
N ASP A 125 16.24 6.81 10.88
CA ASP A 125 17.11 7.34 9.81
C ASP A 125 17.12 6.37 8.62
N PHE A 126 16.49 6.78 7.53
CA PHE A 126 16.30 5.94 6.35
C PHE A 126 17.59 5.73 5.53
N LYS A 127 18.75 6.17 6.04
CA LYS A 127 20.09 5.97 5.46
C LYS A 127 20.77 4.65 5.88
N SER A 128 20.05 3.74 6.56
CA SER A 128 20.60 2.46 7.00
C SER A 128 21.35 1.71 5.88
N PRO A 129 22.58 1.23 6.13
CA PRO A 129 23.32 0.42 5.16
C PRO A 129 22.80 -1.02 5.08
N PHE A 130 21.94 -1.44 6.01
CA PHE A 130 21.48 -2.82 6.09
C PHE A 130 20.42 -3.11 5.03
N LEU A 131 20.65 -4.18 4.28
CA LEU A 131 19.66 -4.73 3.36
C LEU A 131 18.62 -5.55 4.13
N PRO A 132 17.36 -5.61 3.67
CA PRO A 132 16.40 -6.56 4.21
C PRO A 132 16.92 -8.00 4.15
N ALA A 133 16.84 -8.72 5.27
CA ALA A 133 17.24 -10.12 5.44
C ALA A 133 16.36 -11.09 4.62
N ARG A 134 16.49 -11.04 3.28
CA ARG A 134 15.69 -11.81 2.33
C ARG A 134 15.96 -13.30 2.39
N GLU A 135 17.15 -13.69 2.81
CA GLU A 135 17.58 -15.06 3.06
C GLU A 135 16.73 -15.80 4.10
N LEU A 136 16.03 -15.06 4.97
CA LEU A 136 15.07 -15.64 5.93
C LEU A 136 13.74 -16.06 5.30
N PHE A 137 13.52 -15.73 4.02
CA PHE A 137 12.27 -16.01 3.31
C PHE A 137 12.47 -17.01 2.18
N ASP A 138 11.42 -17.76 1.90
CA ASP A 138 11.32 -18.64 0.72
C ASP A 138 11.06 -17.80 -0.54
N ILE A 139 12.11 -17.13 -1.03
CA ILE A 139 12.06 -16.22 -2.17
C ILE A 139 11.47 -16.86 -3.43
N PRO A 140 11.76 -18.14 -3.78
CA PRO A 140 11.11 -18.82 -4.90
C PRO A 140 9.58 -18.77 -4.84
N LYS A 141 8.95 -18.93 -3.66
CA LYS A 141 7.48 -18.80 -3.53
C LYS A 141 7.00 -17.37 -3.80
N TYR A 142 7.75 -16.34 -3.39
CA TYR A 142 7.35 -14.94 -3.61
C TYR A 142 7.48 -14.54 -5.07
N ARG A 143 8.63 -14.81 -5.72
CA ARG A 143 8.92 -14.35 -7.09
C ARG A 143 8.07 -15.01 -8.20
N LYS A 144 7.30 -16.07 -7.89
CA LYS A 144 6.32 -16.69 -8.82
C LYS A 144 5.30 -15.68 -9.37
N LYS A 145 4.94 -14.66 -8.58
CA LYS A 145 4.06 -13.58 -9.02
C LYS A 145 4.91 -12.39 -9.47
N LYS A 146 4.68 -11.88 -10.67
CA LYS A 146 5.36 -10.67 -11.16
C LYS A 146 5.18 -9.52 -10.18
N PHE A 147 6.26 -8.77 -9.95
CA PHE A 147 6.29 -7.57 -9.10
C PHE A 147 5.88 -7.79 -7.63
N SER A 148 5.99 -9.02 -7.12
CA SER A 148 5.69 -9.35 -5.72
C SER A 148 6.84 -8.98 -4.76
N MET A 149 8.07 -8.93 -5.28
CA MET A 149 9.25 -8.50 -4.58
C MET A 149 9.27 -6.97 -4.52
N ASN A 150 9.52 -6.40 -3.34
CA ASN A 150 9.44 -4.95 -3.16
C ASN A 150 10.80 -4.36 -2.76
N VAL A 151 11.02 -3.11 -3.18
CA VAL A 151 12.11 -2.24 -2.74
C VAL A 151 11.49 -0.91 -2.31
N VAL A 152 11.98 -0.33 -1.22
CA VAL A 152 11.56 1.00 -0.76
C VAL A 152 12.72 1.96 -0.97
N SER A 153 12.51 2.97 -1.82
CA SER A 153 13.51 4.01 -2.11
C SER A 153 13.34 5.24 -1.23
N LYS A 154 12.13 5.45 -0.68
CA LYS A 154 11.81 6.55 0.21
C LYS A 154 10.67 6.25 1.18
N ARG A 155 10.65 6.98 2.29
CA ARG A 155 9.52 7.06 3.23
C ARG A 155 8.96 8.48 3.25
N GLY A 156 7.71 8.61 3.68
CA GLY A 156 6.98 9.87 3.71
C GLY A 156 6.30 10.24 2.40
N CYS A 157 5.36 11.18 2.48
CA CYS A 157 4.63 11.72 1.35
C CYS A 157 4.12 13.13 1.67
N GLU A 158 4.45 14.09 0.81
CA GLU A 158 4.04 15.50 0.97
C GLU A 158 2.62 15.79 0.46
N PHE A 159 1.98 14.80 -0.20
CA PHE A 159 0.61 14.94 -0.68
C PHE A 159 -0.41 14.84 0.45
N ASN A 160 -1.57 15.47 0.23
CA ASN A 160 -2.57 15.72 1.26
C ASN A 160 -3.94 15.07 0.97
N CYS A 161 -3.93 13.99 0.16
CA CYS A 161 -5.12 13.23 -0.25
C CYS A 161 -5.99 12.86 0.95
N ILE A 162 -7.28 13.23 0.92
CA ILE A 162 -8.14 13.21 2.12
C ILE A 162 -8.36 11.80 2.72
N PHE A 163 -8.27 10.77 1.89
CA PHE A 163 -8.55 9.37 2.27
C PHE A 163 -7.30 8.58 2.64
N CYS A 164 -6.10 9.13 2.38
CA CYS A 164 -4.87 8.37 2.49
C CYS A 164 -4.29 8.48 3.90
N PRO A 165 -4.10 7.36 4.63
CA PRO A 165 -3.50 7.40 5.95
C PRO A 165 -1.95 7.40 5.90
N ASN A 166 -1.35 7.44 4.71
CA ASN A 166 0.09 7.26 4.56
C ASN A 166 0.93 8.34 5.25
N ALA A 167 0.46 9.59 5.29
CA ALA A 167 1.18 10.66 5.96
C ALA A 167 1.27 10.42 7.49
N PHE A 168 0.21 9.88 8.09
CA PHE A 168 0.25 9.42 9.48
C PHE A 168 1.26 8.29 9.67
N LEU A 169 1.31 7.31 8.76
CA LEU A 169 2.18 6.14 8.88
C LEU A 169 3.67 6.44 8.64
N ALA A 170 3.97 7.20 7.59
CA ALA A 170 5.33 7.33 7.04
C ALA A 170 5.91 8.75 7.17
N GLY A 171 5.13 9.71 7.65
CA GLY A 171 5.52 11.12 7.78
C GLY A 171 5.12 11.99 6.59
N TYR A 172 5.21 13.31 6.80
CA TYR A 172 4.80 14.34 5.84
C TYR A 172 5.92 14.84 4.94
N SER A 173 7.17 14.46 5.21
CA SER A 173 8.35 14.87 4.45
C SER A 173 9.08 13.64 3.91
N TYR A 174 9.70 13.78 2.75
CA TYR A 174 10.46 12.67 2.17
C TYR A 174 11.76 12.39 2.94
N ARG A 175 11.97 11.11 3.30
CA ARG A 175 13.26 10.56 3.71
C ARG A 175 13.73 9.61 2.63
N LEU A 176 14.87 9.93 2.02
CA LEU A 176 15.36 9.28 0.80
C LEU A 176 16.56 8.38 1.09
N ARG A 177 16.61 7.22 0.44
CA ARG A 177 17.86 6.47 0.28
C ARG A 177 18.63 7.00 -0.92
N SER A 178 19.95 6.86 -0.93
CA SER A 178 20.73 7.22 -2.13
C SER A 178 20.37 6.28 -3.30
N PRO A 179 20.33 6.76 -4.55
CA PRO A 179 20.14 5.89 -5.73
C PRO A 179 21.09 4.70 -5.74
N LYS A 180 22.35 4.91 -5.35
CA LYS A 180 23.37 3.85 -5.23
C LYS A 180 22.99 2.75 -4.24
N SER A 181 22.46 3.11 -3.07
CA SER A 181 21.99 2.14 -2.06
C SER A 181 20.77 1.36 -2.55
N VAL A 182 19.83 2.06 -3.20
CA VAL A 182 18.62 1.44 -3.75
C VAL A 182 18.96 0.44 -4.84
N VAL A 183 19.80 0.83 -5.80
CA VAL A 183 20.18 -0.07 -6.91
C VAL A 183 21.07 -1.21 -6.44
N HIS A 184 21.93 -0.99 -5.44
CA HIS A 184 22.68 -2.09 -4.83
C HIS A 184 21.76 -3.19 -4.27
N GLU A 185 20.66 -2.82 -3.61
CA GLU A 185 19.67 -3.80 -3.15
C GLU A 185 19.02 -4.56 -4.32
N VAL A 186 18.74 -3.88 -5.43
CA VAL A 186 18.18 -4.52 -6.63
C VAL A 186 19.17 -5.50 -7.25
N GLU A 187 20.46 -5.16 -7.29
CA GLU A 187 21.52 -6.06 -7.76
C GLU A 187 21.65 -7.30 -6.89
N VAL A 188 21.63 -7.15 -5.57
CA VAL A 188 21.61 -8.28 -4.63
C VAL A 188 20.37 -9.15 -4.87
N MET A 189 19.19 -8.55 -5.04
CA MET A 189 17.96 -9.28 -5.39
C MET A 189 18.09 -10.08 -6.70
N LYS A 190 18.73 -9.54 -7.72
CA LYS A 190 18.96 -10.23 -8.99
C LYS A 190 19.99 -11.34 -8.85
N ASN A 191 21.15 -11.04 -8.28
CA ASN A 191 22.32 -11.92 -8.30
C ASN A 191 22.21 -13.06 -7.28
N GLU A 192 21.69 -12.79 -6.08
CA GLU A 192 21.64 -13.79 -5.00
C GLU A 192 20.30 -14.52 -4.94
N PHE A 193 19.23 -13.86 -5.39
CA PHE A 193 17.87 -14.38 -5.25
C PHE A 193 17.12 -14.56 -6.58
N ASP A 194 17.79 -14.32 -7.71
CA ASP A 194 17.29 -14.54 -9.08
C ASP A 194 15.87 -13.93 -9.26
N VAL A 195 15.77 -12.66 -8.82
CA VAL A 195 14.56 -11.85 -8.96
C VAL A 195 14.56 -11.15 -10.32
N GLU A 196 13.61 -11.52 -11.16
CA GLU A 196 13.44 -10.94 -12.50
C GLU A 196 12.51 -9.72 -12.55
N THR A 197 11.65 -9.58 -11.54
CA THR A 197 10.71 -8.46 -11.47
C THR A 197 10.53 -7.95 -10.04
N PHE A 198 10.46 -6.63 -9.86
CA PHE A 198 10.19 -6.03 -8.55
C PHE A 198 9.32 -4.76 -8.64
N ARG A 199 8.81 -4.33 -7.49
CA ARG A 199 8.02 -3.11 -7.35
C ARG A 199 8.68 -2.13 -6.40
N PHE A 200 8.71 -0.86 -6.76
CA PHE A 200 8.94 0.18 -5.76
C PHE A 200 7.67 0.33 -4.90
N ALA A 201 7.80 0.05 -3.61
CA ALA A 201 6.72 0.18 -2.63
C ALA A 201 6.64 1.58 -2.01
N ASP A 202 7.17 2.58 -2.73
CA ASP A 202 7.06 3.98 -2.36
C ASP A 202 5.61 4.47 -2.51
N PRO A 203 5.16 5.46 -1.71
CA PRO A 203 3.82 6.04 -1.88
C PRO A 203 3.61 6.67 -3.27
N THR A 204 4.67 7.23 -3.86
CA THR A 204 4.69 7.81 -5.21
C THR A 204 6.13 7.87 -5.69
N PHE A 205 6.49 7.12 -6.72
CA PHE A 205 7.88 6.96 -7.15
C PHE A 205 8.50 8.24 -7.71
N ASN A 206 7.81 8.94 -8.61
CA ASN A 206 8.32 10.11 -9.33
C ASN A 206 8.34 11.42 -8.52
N CYS A 207 8.15 11.36 -7.20
CA CYS A 207 8.15 12.53 -6.31
C CYS A 207 9.02 12.25 -5.07
N PRO A 208 10.16 12.92 -4.87
CA PRO A 208 10.70 14.00 -5.70
C PRO A 208 11.31 13.49 -7.01
N PHE A 209 11.24 14.32 -8.06
CA PHE A 209 11.63 13.95 -9.42
C PHE A 209 13.11 13.54 -9.54
N GLU A 210 14.02 14.31 -8.95
CA GLU A 210 15.47 14.06 -9.03
C GLU A 210 15.86 12.70 -8.41
N GLN A 211 15.17 12.29 -7.35
CA GLN A 211 15.38 10.97 -6.75
C GLN A 211 15.01 9.85 -7.74
N ALA A 212 13.83 9.95 -8.35
CA ALA A 212 13.35 8.95 -9.29
C ALA A 212 14.26 8.85 -10.51
N ARG A 213 14.67 10.01 -11.06
CA ARG A 213 15.63 10.10 -12.16
C ARG A 213 16.98 9.51 -11.78
N GLY A 214 17.52 9.85 -10.61
CA GLY A 214 18.79 9.31 -10.13
C GLY A 214 18.78 7.78 -10.01
N ILE A 215 17.66 7.19 -9.57
CA ILE A 215 17.49 5.72 -9.53
C ILE A 215 17.47 5.13 -10.95
N CYS A 216 16.70 5.70 -11.88
CA CYS A 216 16.67 5.24 -13.26
C CYS A 216 18.06 5.30 -13.92
N GLN A 217 18.81 6.37 -13.68
CA GLN A 217 20.18 6.52 -14.18
C GLN A 217 21.11 5.48 -13.59
N GLU A 218 21.04 5.25 -12.28
CA GLU A 218 21.89 4.26 -11.61
C GLU A 218 21.59 2.83 -12.10
N LEU A 219 20.32 2.48 -12.31
CA LEU A 219 19.91 1.20 -12.92
C LEU A 219 20.52 1.01 -14.32
N LYS A 220 20.45 2.06 -15.16
CA LYS A 220 21.04 2.04 -16.51
C LYS A 220 22.56 1.95 -16.48
N ASN A 221 23.21 2.74 -15.64
CA ASN A 221 24.68 2.79 -15.52
C ASN A 221 25.24 1.43 -15.12
N ARG A 222 24.57 0.72 -14.19
CA ARG A 222 24.95 -0.63 -13.77
C ARG A 222 24.39 -1.73 -14.67
N LYS A 223 23.58 -1.39 -15.68
CA LYS A 223 22.94 -2.32 -16.61
C LYS A 223 22.16 -3.43 -15.89
N VAL A 224 21.38 -3.05 -14.88
CA VAL A 224 20.60 -4.01 -14.09
C VAL A 224 19.39 -4.49 -14.90
N GLU A 225 19.45 -5.73 -15.36
CA GLU A 225 18.41 -6.37 -16.20
C GLU A 225 17.29 -6.97 -15.33
N VAL A 226 16.53 -6.09 -14.66
CA VAL A 226 15.37 -6.45 -13.84
C VAL A 226 14.19 -5.55 -14.20
N ALA A 227 13.06 -6.13 -14.57
CA ALA A 227 11.88 -5.33 -14.89
C ALA A 227 11.20 -4.80 -13.63
N TRP A 228 10.75 -3.54 -13.66
CA TRP A 228 10.14 -2.94 -12.49
C TRP A 228 8.86 -2.16 -12.77
N THR A 229 8.13 -1.90 -11.69
CA THR A 229 6.90 -1.11 -11.68
C THR A 229 6.85 -0.25 -10.41
N ALA A 230 6.06 0.81 -10.44
CA ALA A 230 5.80 1.66 -9.29
C ALA A 230 4.45 2.36 -9.40
N ASP A 231 4.06 3.08 -8.35
CA ASP A 231 2.97 4.06 -8.36
C ASP A 231 3.52 5.44 -8.74
N PHE A 232 2.83 6.13 -9.64
CA PHE A 232 3.25 7.42 -10.19
C PHE A 232 2.16 8.47 -10.02
N HIS A 233 2.58 9.71 -9.81
CA HIS A 233 1.69 10.85 -9.81
C HIS A 233 1.59 11.43 -11.23
N ALA A 234 0.37 11.44 -11.78
CA ALA A 234 0.11 11.81 -13.18
C ALA A 234 0.52 13.24 -13.54
N ALA A 235 0.46 14.19 -12.60
CA ALA A 235 0.89 15.57 -12.86
C ALA A 235 2.40 15.70 -13.07
N TYR A 236 3.18 14.86 -12.40
CA TYR A 236 4.66 14.94 -12.35
C TYR A 236 5.34 13.95 -13.30
N ILE A 237 4.64 13.47 -14.32
CA ILE A 237 5.23 12.66 -15.38
C ILE A 237 5.35 13.48 -16.67
N ASN A 238 6.48 13.33 -17.35
CA ASN A 238 6.77 13.95 -18.64
C ASN A 238 7.40 12.92 -19.58
N GLU A 239 7.47 13.25 -20.87
CA GLU A 239 7.99 12.35 -21.89
C GLU A 239 9.45 11.92 -21.63
N PRO A 240 10.40 12.84 -21.36
CA PRO A 240 11.79 12.45 -21.11
C PRO A 240 11.93 11.43 -19.98
N PHE A 241 11.28 11.67 -18.84
CA PHE A 241 11.34 10.76 -17.71
C PHE A 241 10.66 9.42 -17.98
N MET A 242 9.53 9.40 -18.68
CA MET A 242 8.83 8.16 -18.98
C MET A 242 9.66 7.27 -19.93
N ARG A 243 10.37 7.87 -20.91
CA ARG A 243 11.34 7.16 -21.76
C ARG A 243 12.53 6.64 -20.93
N GLU A 244 13.11 7.50 -20.10
CA GLU A 244 14.22 7.12 -19.21
C GLU A 244 13.84 5.98 -18.25
N ALA A 245 12.62 6.00 -17.71
CA ALA A 245 12.11 4.92 -16.88
C ALA A 245 11.99 3.60 -17.68
N VAL A 246 11.45 3.63 -18.90
CA VAL A 246 11.38 2.45 -19.78
C VAL A 246 12.77 1.90 -20.11
N GLU A 247 13.73 2.77 -20.46
CA GLU A 247 15.13 2.39 -20.71
C GLU A 247 15.80 1.76 -19.48
N SER A 248 15.34 2.12 -18.27
CA SER A 248 15.77 1.47 -17.02
C SER A 248 14.97 0.21 -16.66
N ASN A 249 14.22 -0.37 -17.61
CA ASN A 249 13.34 -1.53 -17.48
C ASN A 249 12.02 -1.32 -16.70
N CYS A 250 11.52 -0.08 -16.62
CA CYS A 250 10.14 0.15 -16.18
C CYS A 250 9.15 -0.34 -17.23
N SER A 251 8.39 -1.38 -16.90
CA SER A 251 7.43 -1.99 -17.83
C SER A 251 5.99 -1.58 -17.55
N TRP A 252 5.70 -1.08 -16.35
CA TRP A 252 4.34 -0.78 -15.92
C TRP A 252 4.25 0.44 -15.01
N PHE A 253 3.50 1.44 -15.45
CA PHE A 253 3.23 2.68 -14.72
C PHE A 253 1.82 2.62 -14.11
N ASN A 254 1.73 2.55 -12.78
CA ASN A 254 0.44 2.59 -12.09
C ASN A 254 0.09 4.03 -11.73
N PHE A 255 -1.08 4.50 -12.16
CA PHE A 255 -1.61 5.79 -11.77
C PHE A 255 -2.86 5.61 -10.91
N SER A 256 -2.94 6.35 -9.81
CA SER A 256 -4.15 6.43 -8.98
C SER A 256 -4.69 7.86 -9.02
N PRO A 257 -5.33 8.26 -10.14
CA PRO A 257 -6.00 9.56 -10.21
C PRO A 257 -7.13 9.64 -9.19
N ASP A 258 -7.83 8.53 -8.96
CA ASP A 258 -8.93 8.36 -8.00
C ASP A 258 -10.21 9.16 -8.35
N GLY A 259 -10.09 10.34 -8.97
CA GLY A 259 -11.16 11.15 -9.54
C GLY A 259 -11.17 11.16 -11.08
N ALA A 260 -12.32 11.48 -11.67
CA ALA A 260 -12.53 11.53 -13.13
C ALA A 260 -13.15 12.85 -13.64
N SER A 261 -13.23 13.86 -12.77
CA SER A 261 -13.48 15.27 -13.10
C SER A 261 -12.51 16.13 -12.29
N ASP A 262 -12.26 17.37 -12.73
CA ASP A 262 -11.36 18.28 -11.99
C ASP A 262 -11.93 18.63 -10.61
N ASN A 263 -13.26 18.77 -10.50
CA ASN A 263 -13.96 18.94 -9.23
C ASN A 263 -13.78 17.74 -8.30
N ALA A 264 -13.83 16.52 -8.82
CA ALA A 264 -13.58 15.30 -8.04
C ALA A 264 -12.14 15.24 -7.53
N LEU A 265 -11.16 15.59 -8.37
CA LEU A 265 -9.75 15.62 -8.00
C LEU A 265 -9.50 16.68 -6.92
N ALA A 266 -10.08 17.87 -7.07
CA ALA A 266 -10.01 18.94 -6.07
C ALA A 266 -10.64 18.52 -4.73
N ALA A 267 -11.82 17.90 -4.75
CA ALA A 267 -12.48 17.38 -3.55
C ALA A 267 -11.62 16.34 -2.82
N LEU A 268 -10.93 15.48 -3.57
CA LEU A 268 -9.99 14.50 -3.01
C LEU A 268 -8.65 15.10 -2.55
N LYS A 269 -8.43 16.40 -2.78
CA LYS A 269 -7.13 17.10 -2.62
C LYS A 269 -6.00 16.43 -3.40
N LYS A 270 -6.32 15.99 -4.63
CA LYS A 270 -5.34 15.51 -5.60
C LYS A 270 -4.78 16.69 -6.36
N ASP A 271 -3.47 16.83 -6.35
CA ASP A 271 -2.74 17.91 -7.03
C ASP A 271 -2.60 17.63 -8.54
N MET A 272 -3.71 17.35 -9.21
CA MET A 272 -3.75 17.02 -10.63
C MET A 272 -5.12 17.34 -11.25
N THR A 273 -5.20 17.20 -12.57
CA THR A 273 -6.41 17.44 -13.37
C THR A 273 -6.64 16.27 -14.31
N VAL A 274 -7.82 16.17 -14.89
CA VAL A 274 -8.13 15.19 -15.95
C VAL A 274 -7.22 15.40 -17.17
N GLY A 275 -6.74 16.62 -17.42
CA GLY A 275 -5.73 16.91 -18.43
C GLY A 275 -4.43 16.12 -18.21
N HIS A 276 -3.98 16.02 -16.96
CA HIS A 276 -2.81 15.20 -16.61
C HIS A 276 -3.04 13.71 -16.88
N ILE A 277 -4.23 13.17 -16.58
CA ILE A 277 -4.58 11.78 -16.89
C ILE A 277 -4.55 11.54 -18.41
N LYS A 278 -5.10 12.47 -19.20
CA LYS A 278 -5.05 12.36 -20.67
C LYS A 278 -3.62 12.41 -21.20
N LYS A 279 -2.75 13.25 -20.61
CA LYS A 279 -1.33 13.32 -20.93
C LYS A 279 -0.65 11.96 -20.73
N THR A 280 -0.89 11.28 -19.59
CA THR A 280 -0.29 9.95 -19.35
C THR A 280 -0.76 8.92 -20.38
N MET A 281 -2.02 9.00 -20.82
CA MET A 281 -2.53 8.14 -21.89
C MET A 281 -1.80 8.38 -23.22
N THR A 282 -1.61 9.65 -23.61
CA THR A 282 -0.88 10.02 -24.84
C THR A 282 0.57 9.53 -24.79
N LEU A 283 1.28 9.78 -23.69
CA LEU A 283 2.66 9.34 -23.51
C LEU A 283 2.78 7.81 -23.60
N ALA A 284 1.90 7.08 -22.91
CA ALA A 284 1.90 5.61 -22.95
C ALA A 284 1.64 5.05 -24.36
N LYS A 285 0.83 5.74 -25.17
CA LYS A 285 0.56 5.34 -26.55
C LYS A 285 1.77 5.54 -27.46
N GLN A 286 2.54 6.62 -27.23
CA GLN A 286 3.69 7.01 -28.06
C GLN A 286 4.99 6.31 -27.68
N ILE A 287 5.15 5.92 -26.41
CA ILE A 287 6.37 5.31 -25.89
C ILE A 287 6.26 3.78 -25.95
N GLU A 288 7.12 3.15 -26.73
CA GLU A 288 7.24 1.69 -26.77
C GLU A 288 7.70 1.14 -25.41
N GLY A 289 7.31 -0.09 -25.06
CA GLY A 289 7.64 -0.69 -23.75
C GLY A 289 6.84 -0.17 -22.54
N ALA A 290 6.17 0.98 -22.64
CA ALA A 290 5.35 1.50 -21.56
C ALA A 290 3.93 0.88 -21.54
N SER A 291 3.52 0.29 -20.43
CA SER A 291 2.11 -0.03 -20.14
C SER A 291 1.62 0.74 -18.92
N VAL A 292 0.31 1.02 -18.86
CA VAL A 292 -0.31 1.85 -17.82
C VAL A 292 -1.50 1.17 -17.16
N SER A 293 -1.75 1.46 -15.89
CA SER A 293 -2.99 1.14 -15.20
C SER A 293 -3.55 2.35 -14.46
N TYR A 294 -4.85 2.34 -14.20
CA TYR A 294 -5.55 3.46 -13.56
C TYR A 294 -6.47 2.98 -12.43
N GLY A 295 -6.35 3.58 -11.24
CA GLY A 295 -7.26 3.38 -10.11
C GLY A 295 -8.24 4.53 -9.96
N PHE A 296 -9.53 4.22 -9.80
CA PHE A 296 -10.60 5.19 -9.54
C PHE A 296 -11.38 4.86 -8.27
N LEU A 297 -11.77 5.89 -7.55
CA LEU A 297 -12.77 5.81 -6.50
C LEU A 297 -14.14 6.13 -7.11
N TYR A 298 -15.21 5.47 -6.68
CA TYR A 298 -16.55 5.74 -7.22
C TYR A 298 -17.54 6.33 -6.21
N ASN A 299 -17.17 6.42 -4.93
CA ASN A 299 -18.02 6.88 -3.81
C ASN A 299 -17.48 8.17 -3.18
N LEU A 300 -17.21 9.20 -3.99
CA LEU A 300 -16.59 10.43 -3.51
C LEU A 300 -17.47 11.19 -2.49
N PRO A 301 -16.85 12.02 -1.63
CA PRO A 301 -17.59 12.92 -0.74
C PRO A 301 -18.23 14.05 -1.52
N ALA A 302 -19.46 14.45 -1.14
CA ALA A 302 -20.30 15.44 -1.81
C ALA A 302 -20.72 15.09 -3.27
N TYR A 303 -21.72 15.83 -3.78
CA TYR A 303 -22.49 15.54 -5.00
C TYR A 303 -21.62 15.24 -6.24
N ASN A 304 -21.82 14.07 -6.85
CA ASN A 304 -20.84 13.35 -7.65
C ASN A 304 -21.21 13.18 -9.14
N LYS A 305 -22.24 13.86 -9.66
CA LYS A 305 -22.74 13.63 -11.03
C LYS A 305 -21.66 13.83 -12.10
N GLU A 306 -20.83 14.85 -11.94
CA GLU A 306 -19.73 15.11 -12.87
C GLU A 306 -18.65 14.04 -12.82
N HIS A 307 -18.37 13.51 -11.63
CA HIS A 307 -17.40 12.43 -11.46
C HIS A 307 -17.89 11.15 -12.13
N VAL A 308 -19.14 10.76 -11.87
CA VAL A 308 -19.77 9.60 -12.49
C VAL A 308 -19.80 9.78 -14.01
N ALA A 309 -20.29 10.91 -14.51
CA ALA A 309 -20.27 11.21 -15.95
C ALA A 309 -18.83 11.23 -16.52
N GLY A 310 -17.87 11.71 -15.73
CA GLY A 310 -16.44 11.69 -16.03
C GLY A 310 -15.91 10.27 -16.21
N LEU A 311 -16.25 9.35 -15.29
CA LEU A 311 -15.90 7.92 -15.41
C LEU A 311 -16.48 7.30 -16.69
N PHE A 312 -17.76 7.56 -16.97
CA PHE A 312 -18.43 7.07 -18.18
C PHE A 312 -17.84 7.63 -19.48
N ARG A 313 -17.21 8.80 -19.45
CA ARG A 313 -16.54 9.39 -20.62
C ARG A 313 -15.07 8.95 -20.73
N LEU A 314 -14.35 8.97 -19.62
CA LEU A 314 -12.90 8.78 -19.59
C LEU A 314 -12.52 7.31 -19.73
N VAL A 315 -13.21 6.40 -19.04
CA VAL A 315 -12.81 4.99 -18.97
C VAL A 315 -13.00 4.27 -20.32
N PRO A 316 -14.16 4.37 -21.01
CA PRO A 316 -14.30 3.76 -22.35
C PRO A 316 -13.29 4.33 -23.35
N LYS A 317 -13.05 5.65 -23.31
CA LYS A 317 -12.03 6.31 -24.13
C LYS A 317 -10.64 5.76 -23.84
N MET A 318 -10.30 5.56 -22.56
CA MET A 318 -9.03 4.98 -22.12
C MET A 318 -8.85 3.55 -22.64
N VAL A 319 -9.86 2.69 -22.49
CA VAL A 319 -9.84 1.30 -22.96
C VAL A 319 -9.65 1.23 -24.47
N HIS A 320 -10.38 2.06 -25.22
CA HIS A 320 -10.29 2.10 -26.68
C HIS A 320 -8.94 2.67 -27.15
N TYR A 321 -8.53 3.82 -26.62
CA TYR A 321 -7.33 4.54 -27.08
C TYR A 321 -6.03 3.78 -26.80
N LEU A 322 -5.89 3.22 -25.58
CA LEU A 322 -4.67 2.55 -25.16
C LEU A 322 -4.58 1.11 -25.68
N GLY A 323 -5.70 0.41 -25.89
CA GLY A 323 -5.69 -0.97 -26.37
C GLY A 323 -4.85 -1.88 -25.46
N GLN A 324 -3.83 -2.55 -26.02
CA GLN A 324 -2.93 -3.45 -25.28
C GLN A 324 -2.00 -2.75 -24.29
N LYS A 325 -1.83 -1.42 -24.41
CA LYS A 325 -1.02 -0.61 -23.48
C LYS A 325 -1.70 -0.40 -22.12
N LEU A 326 -3.00 -0.70 -22.02
CA LEU A 326 -3.76 -0.63 -20.76
C LEU A 326 -3.68 -1.98 -20.03
N ALA A 327 -2.87 -2.03 -18.98
CA ALA A 327 -2.73 -3.21 -18.12
C ALA A 327 -3.94 -3.45 -17.22
N GLY A 328 -4.66 -2.39 -16.85
CA GLY A 328 -5.89 -2.52 -16.05
C GLY A 328 -6.53 -1.20 -15.65
N VAL A 329 -7.83 -1.26 -15.36
CA VAL A 329 -8.57 -0.19 -14.67
C VAL A 329 -9.21 -0.79 -13.42
N TYR A 330 -8.94 -0.19 -12.27
CA TYR A 330 -9.40 -0.66 -10.97
C TYR A 330 -10.35 0.34 -10.35
N PHE A 331 -11.32 -0.18 -9.60
CA PHE A 331 -12.33 0.64 -8.95
C PHE A 331 -12.55 0.15 -7.53
N THR A 332 -12.58 1.06 -6.57
CA THR A 332 -12.94 0.74 -5.19
C THR A 332 -13.69 1.87 -4.51
N LYS A 333 -14.21 1.60 -3.32
CA LYS A 333 -14.74 2.62 -2.43
C LYS A 333 -13.65 3.15 -1.52
N ILE A 334 -13.76 4.41 -1.12
CA ILE A 334 -12.97 4.98 -0.03
C ILE A 334 -13.21 4.18 1.24
N ARG A 335 -12.17 3.49 1.71
CA ARG A 335 -12.11 2.85 3.02
C ARG A 335 -11.83 3.93 4.07
N VAL A 336 -12.67 4.02 5.10
CA VAL A 336 -12.53 5.02 6.16
C VAL A 336 -11.50 4.54 7.19
N TYR A 337 -10.28 5.07 7.12
CA TYR A 337 -9.24 4.80 8.10
C TYR A 337 -9.17 5.89 9.18
N PRO A 338 -8.82 5.56 10.43
CA PRO A 338 -8.49 6.59 11.42
C PRO A 338 -7.30 7.43 10.93
N HIS A 339 -7.13 8.62 11.51
CA HIS A 339 -6.04 9.54 11.17
C HIS A 339 -6.04 10.03 9.71
N SER A 340 -7.21 9.99 9.06
CA SER A 340 -7.42 10.53 7.71
C SER A 340 -8.49 11.62 7.74
N LYS A 341 -8.39 12.61 6.85
CA LYS A 341 -9.37 13.71 6.78
C LYS A 341 -10.77 13.20 6.44
N ILE A 342 -10.86 12.08 5.71
CA ILE A 342 -12.14 11.45 5.41
C ILE A 342 -12.82 10.86 6.65
N TYR A 343 -12.07 10.43 7.67
CA TYR A 343 -12.65 10.00 8.94
C TYR A 343 -13.30 11.17 9.66
N ASP A 344 -12.58 12.28 9.80
CA ASP A 344 -13.12 13.49 10.44
C ASP A 344 -14.38 13.98 9.70
N GLN A 345 -14.34 13.97 8.37
CA GLN A 345 -15.49 14.32 7.54
C GLN A 345 -16.67 13.35 7.76
N ALA A 346 -16.43 12.04 7.79
CA ALA A 346 -17.48 11.05 8.02
C ALA A 346 -18.15 11.20 9.40
N VAL A 347 -17.38 11.57 10.43
CA VAL A 347 -17.91 11.88 11.76
C VAL A 347 -18.74 13.16 11.73
N ASN A 348 -18.23 14.23 11.11
CA ASN A 348 -18.91 15.52 11.04
C ASN A 348 -20.21 15.46 10.23
N GLU A 349 -20.27 14.62 9.21
CA GLU A 349 -21.49 14.37 8.41
C GLU A 349 -22.47 13.40 9.09
N GLY A 350 -22.13 12.86 10.27
CA GLY A 350 -22.96 11.89 11.00
C GLY A 350 -23.07 10.52 10.33
N LEU A 351 -22.16 10.21 9.40
CA LEU A 351 -22.10 8.91 8.69
C LEU A 351 -21.53 7.81 9.57
N ILE A 352 -20.63 8.19 10.48
CA ILE A 352 -20.12 7.37 11.58
C ILE A 352 -20.07 8.23 12.84
N THR A 353 -19.88 7.57 13.98
CA THR A 353 -19.62 8.20 15.28
C THR A 353 -18.18 7.93 15.71
N GLN A 354 -17.69 8.59 16.76
CA GLN A 354 -16.36 8.30 17.30
C GLN A 354 -16.27 6.87 17.87
N GLU A 355 -17.41 6.30 18.23
CA GLU A 355 -17.60 4.95 18.79
C GLU A 355 -17.78 3.87 17.72
N THR A 356 -17.95 4.24 16.45
CA THR A 356 -18.15 3.28 15.36
C THR A 356 -16.91 2.38 15.21
N ASP A 357 -17.11 1.05 15.23
CA ASP A 357 -16.03 0.08 15.07
C ASP A 357 -15.52 0.02 13.62
N ILE A 358 -14.61 0.94 13.30
CA ILE A 358 -13.95 1.05 12.00
C ILE A 358 -12.77 0.08 11.83
N LEU A 359 -12.47 -0.77 12.82
CA LEU A 359 -11.51 -1.88 12.64
C LEU A 359 -12.09 -2.95 11.71
N LYS A 360 -13.42 -3.12 11.74
CA LYS A 360 -14.16 -3.77 10.68
C LYS A 360 -14.25 -2.82 9.47
N PRO A 361 -14.15 -3.32 8.23
CA PRO A 361 -14.14 -2.45 7.06
C PRO A 361 -15.41 -1.60 6.94
N VAL A 362 -15.26 -0.29 7.10
CA VAL A 362 -16.29 0.72 6.81
C VAL A 362 -15.85 1.53 5.61
N TYR A 363 -16.72 1.61 4.61
CA TYR A 363 -16.49 2.39 3.39
C TYR A 363 -17.36 3.64 3.43
N TYR A 364 -16.81 4.76 2.98
CA TYR A 364 -17.50 6.03 2.95
C TYR A 364 -18.79 5.88 2.11
N PRO A 365 -19.97 6.25 2.62
CA PRO A 365 -21.15 6.32 1.77
C PRO A 365 -20.94 7.49 0.81
N GLY A 366 -20.87 7.21 -0.50
CA GLY A 366 -20.78 8.29 -1.49
C GLY A 366 -22.00 9.20 -1.40
N ALA A 367 -21.90 10.43 -1.91
CA ALA A 367 -23.09 11.26 -2.07
C ALA A 367 -24.11 10.53 -2.96
N ALA A 368 -25.23 10.16 -2.34
CA ALA A 368 -26.30 9.29 -2.83
C ALA A 368 -26.05 7.77 -2.65
N ALA A 369 -26.81 7.22 -1.70
CA ALA A 369 -27.38 5.89 -1.80
C ALA A 369 -28.36 5.81 -3.02
N CYS A 370 -27.91 6.11 -4.23
CA CYS A 370 -28.70 5.93 -5.44
C CYS A 370 -28.39 4.54 -6.01
N SER A 371 -29.39 3.67 -5.99
CA SER A 371 -29.37 2.35 -6.64
C SER A 371 -28.84 2.40 -8.07
N MET A 372 -29.06 3.51 -8.79
CA MET A 372 -28.59 3.72 -10.17
C MET A 372 -27.07 3.80 -10.33
N GLU A 373 -26.32 4.33 -9.36
CA GLU A 373 -24.85 4.44 -9.49
C GLU A 373 -24.16 3.10 -9.30
N ASN A 374 -24.67 2.28 -8.37
CA ASN A 374 -24.25 0.88 -8.25
C ASN A 374 -24.59 0.11 -9.53
N VAL A 375 -25.79 0.28 -10.10
CA VAL A 375 -26.18 -0.38 -11.35
C VAL A 375 -25.27 0.07 -12.49
N ALA A 376 -25.09 1.37 -12.68
CA ALA A 376 -24.26 1.95 -13.74
C ALA A 376 -22.78 1.50 -13.59
N PHE A 377 -22.29 1.42 -12.36
CA PHE A 377 -20.97 0.87 -12.07
C PHE A 377 -20.86 -0.63 -12.35
N GLN A 378 -21.86 -1.44 -11.96
CA GLN A 378 -21.90 -2.85 -12.33
C GLN A 378 -21.96 -3.02 -13.85
N THR A 379 -22.65 -2.13 -14.58
CA THR A 379 -22.67 -2.11 -16.05
C THR A 379 -21.29 -1.79 -16.63
N LEU A 380 -20.57 -0.78 -16.13
CA LEU A 380 -19.19 -0.47 -16.53
C LEU A 380 -18.24 -1.64 -16.24
N LYS A 381 -18.36 -2.22 -15.05
CA LYS A 381 -17.56 -3.37 -14.62
C LYS A 381 -17.83 -4.58 -15.52
N SER A 382 -19.09 -4.86 -15.82
CA SER A 382 -19.51 -5.97 -16.69
C SER A 382 -19.06 -5.75 -18.13
N TYR A 383 -19.21 -4.52 -18.66
CA TYR A 383 -18.68 -4.14 -19.96
C TYR A 383 -17.16 -4.36 -20.05
N TYR A 384 -16.41 -3.97 -19.02
CA TYR A 384 -14.96 -4.17 -18.97
C TYR A 384 -14.55 -5.63 -18.85
N LEU A 385 -15.23 -6.42 -18.01
CA LEU A 385 -15.03 -7.87 -17.93
C LEU A 385 -15.26 -8.52 -19.29
N LEU A 386 -16.33 -8.15 -20.01
CA LEU A 386 -16.64 -8.65 -21.34
C LEU A 386 -15.61 -8.23 -22.39
N GLU A 387 -15.16 -6.98 -22.40
CA GLU A 387 -14.08 -6.49 -23.28
C GLU A 387 -12.75 -7.20 -23.01
N THR A 388 -12.41 -7.42 -21.75
CA THR A 388 -11.19 -8.14 -21.34
C THR A 388 -11.24 -9.60 -21.76
N VAL A 389 -12.40 -10.25 -21.60
CA VAL A 389 -12.62 -11.64 -22.06
C VAL A 389 -12.59 -11.73 -23.58
N ARG A 390 -13.24 -10.81 -24.31
CA ARG A 390 -13.19 -10.75 -25.78
C ARG A 390 -11.76 -10.61 -26.30
N LYS A 391 -10.95 -9.74 -25.68
CA LYS A 391 -9.54 -9.56 -26.04
C LYS A 391 -8.66 -10.77 -25.72
N LYS A 392 -8.96 -11.53 -24.65
CA LYS A 392 -8.26 -12.80 -24.38
C LYS A 392 -8.61 -13.89 -25.39
N ILE A 393 -9.85 -13.92 -25.88
CA ILE A 393 -10.30 -14.89 -26.90
C ILE A 393 -9.69 -14.57 -28.27
N SER A 394 -9.58 -13.29 -28.66
CA SER A 394 -9.01 -12.89 -29.95
C SER A 394 -7.48 -13.02 -30.07
N VAL A 395 -6.78 -13.30 -28.97
CA VAL A 395 -5.32 -13.53 -28.95
C VAL A 395 -5.00 -15.04 -28.87
N GLY A 396 -6.03 -15.89 -28.78
CA GLY A 396 -5.94 -17.35 -28.73
C GLY A 396 -6.36 -18.06 -30.03
N THR A 397 -6.38 -17.36 -31.16
CA THR A 397 -6.62 -17.93 -32.50
C THR A 397 -5.51 -17.57 -33.46
#